data_AF-A0A836XEB9-F1
#
_entry.id   AF-A0A836XEB9-F1
#
_cell.length_a   1.000
_cell.length_b   1.000
_cell.length_c   1.000
_cell.angle_alpha   90.00
_cell.angle_beta   90.00
_cell.angle_gamma   90.00
#
_symmetry.space_group_name_H-M   'P 1'
#
loop_
_entity.id
_entity.type
_entity.pdbx_description
1 polymer ?
#
loop_
_entity_poly.entity_id
_entity_poly.type
_entity_poly.pdbx_seq_one_letter_code
_entity_poly.pdbx_strand_id
1 'polypeptide(L)'
;MATGCLSAPKSLDVDGVDRFGGSTYATSRWPHEGVDFSGMRVAVIGTGSSGIQSIPIIAEQAAQLTVFQRTPNFSIPAHNGPIPAQRLAEFEGRHQQYREAAKWSRAGVPVEFPDQGALQVSEEERQAGYEGLISSFPGNT
;
A
#
# COMPACT_ATOMS: atom_id res chain seq x y z
N MET A 1 11.51 -25.35 -3.03
CA MET A 1 11.52 -24.24 -4.01
C MET A 1 11.11 -22.95 -3.32
N ALA A 2 11.69 -21.81 -3.68
CA ALA A 2 11.46 -20.50 -3.04
C ALA A 2 11.13 -19.43 -4.10
N THR A 3 10.05 -19.64 -4.85
CA THR A 3 9.68 -18.80 -6.00
C THR A 3 8.76 -17.63 -5.64
N GLY A 4 8.39 -17.44 -4.37
CA GLY A 4 7.47 -16.40 -3.91
C GLY A 4 5.99 -16.71 -4.17
N CYS A 5 5.10 -16.16 -3.34
CA CYS A 5 3.64 -16.37 -3.46
C CYS A 5 2.95 -15.50 -4.52
N LEU A 6 3.66 -14.50 -5.07
CA LEU A 6 3.13 -13.51 -6.02
C LEU A 6 4.11 -13.27 -7.19
N SER A 7 4.64 -14.33 -7.80
CA SER A 7 5.75 -14.25 -8.77
C SER A 7 5.39 -14.47 -10.23
N ALA A 8 4.19 -14.99 -10.53
CA ALA A 8 3.70 -15.16 -11.89
C ALA A 8 2.83 -13.95 -12.28
N PRO A 9 3.29 -13.03 -13.16
CA PRO A 9 2.50 -11.89 -13.57
C PRO A 9 1.25 -12.32 -14.34
N LYS A 10 0.13 -11.63 -14.10
CA LYS A 10 -1.04 -11.75 -14.96
C LYS A 10 -0.84 -10.92 -16.23
N SER A 11 -1.06 -11.51 -17.40
CA SER A 11 -1.08 -10.80 -18.67
C SER A 11 -2.27 -9.84 -18.74
N LEU A 12 -2.11 -8.75 -19.47
CA LEU A 12 -3.23 -7.85 -19.77
C LEU A 12 -4.17 -8.55 -20.75
N ASP A 13 -5.31 -8.99 -20.23
CA ASP A 13 -6.34 -9.72 -20.95
C ASP A 13 -7.38 -8.73 -21.48
N VAL A 14 -7.00 -8.01 -22.54
CA VAL A 14 -7.84 -7.01 -23.21
C VAL A 14 -7.75 -7.26 -24.72
N ASP A 15 -8.90 -7.51 -25.34
CA ASP A 15 -8.98 -7.78 -26.77
C ASP A 15 -8.43 -6.61 -27.58
N GLY A 16 -7.45 -6.91 -28.45
CA GLY A 16 -6.83 -5.90 -29.31
C GLY A 16 -5.82 -4.99 -28.63
N VAL A 17 -5.34 -5.35 -27.44
CA VAL A 17 -4.27 -4.62 -26.74
C VAL A 17 -3.00 -4.45 -27.58
N ASP A 18 -2.72 -5.41 -28.45
CA ASP A 18 -1.59 -5.42 -29.39
C ASP A 18 -1.67 -4.32 -30.46
N ARG A 19 -2.87 -3.78 -30.71
CA ARG A 19 -3.09 -2.68 -31.66
C ARG A 19 -2.92 -1.30 -31.04
N PHE A 20 -2.66 -1.20 -29.74
CA PHE A 20 -2.45 0.08 -29.08
C PHE A 20 -1.11 0.67 -29.52
N GLY A 21 -1.15 1.84 -30.18
CA GLY A 21 0.05 2.51 -30.68
C GLY A 21 0.89 3.24 -29.62
N GLY A 22 0.44 3.27 -28.36
CA GLY A 22 1.17 3.85 -27.24
C GLY A 22 1.98 2.81 -26.46
N SER A 23 2.82 3.29 -25.54
CA SER A 23 3.59 2.41 -24.66
C SER A 23 2.70 1.73 -23.62
N THR A 24 2.97 0.46 -23.35
CA THR A 24 2.28 -0.34 -22.33
C THR A 24 3.30 -0.84 -21.30
N TYR A 25 3.02 -0.64 -20.02
CA TYR A 25 3.89 -1.04 -18.92
C TYR A 25 3.15 -1.94 -17.93
N ALA A 26 3.84 -2.96 -17.42
CA ALA A 26 3.32 -3.81 -16.34
C ALA A 26 4.06 -3.47 -15.04
N THR A 27 3.32 -3.23 -13.95
CA THR A 27 3.90 -2.89 -12.63
C THR A 27 4.83 -3.99 -12.08
N SER A 28 4.64 -5.24 -12.50
CA SER A 28 5.51 -6.37 -12.16
C SER A 28 6.83 -6.44 -12.96
N ARG A 29 6.94 -5.64 -14.03
CA ARG A 29 8.10 -5.60 -14.95
C ARG A 29 8.34 -4.14 -15.38
N TRP A 30 8.44 -3.26 -14.40
CA TRP A 30 8.63 -1.83 -14.65
C TRP A 30 10.01 -1.55 -15.26
N PRO A 31 10.16 -0.61 -16.22
CA PRO A 31 11.46 -0.20 -16.74
C PRO A 31 12.39 0.32 -15.65
N HIS A 32 13.67 -0.03 -15.69
CA HIS A 32 14.64 0.33 -14.65
C HIS A 32 15.06 1.80 -14.71
N GLU A 33 15.04 2.37 -15.92
CA GLU A 33 15.31 3.77 -16.23
C GLU A 33 14.17 4.71 -15.83
N GLY A 34 13.02 4.16 -15.43
CA GLY A 34 11.79 4.91 -15.14
C GLY A 34 11.00 5.25 -16.40
N VAL A 35 9.86 5.92 -16.20
CA VAL A 35 8.97 6.36 -17.27
C VAL A 35 8.56 7.80 -16.98
N ASP A 36 8.74 8.70 -17.95
CA ASP A 36 8.29 10.08 -17.85
C ASP A 36 6.86 10.20 -18.38
N PHE A 37 5.92 10.54 -17.50
CA PHE A 37 4.51 10.73 -17.86
C PHE A 37 4.17 12.18 -18.21
N SER A 38 5.13 13.09 -18.20
CA SER A 38 4.88 14.52 -18.41
C SER A 38 4.21 14.78 -19.75
N GLY A 39 3.07 15.48 -19.73
CA GLY A 39 2.29 15.76 -20.96
C GLY A 39 1.52 14.56 -21.51
N MET A 40 1.65 13.36 -20.93
CA MET A 40 0.97 12.16 -21.42
C MET A 40 -0.46 12.04 -20.88
N ARG A 41 -1.30 11.38 -21.66
CA ARG A 41 -2.59 10.85 -21.19
C ARG A 41 -2.40 9.39 -20.83
N VAL A 42 -2.50 9.08 -19.55
CA VAL A 42 -2.18 7.76 -19.00
C VAL A 42 -3.47 7.05 -18.60
N ALA A 43 -3.51 5.74 -18.88
CA ALA A 43 -4.56 4.85 -18.44
C ALA A 43 -3.96 3.82 -17.45
N VAL A 44 -4.58 3.65 -16.29
CA VAL A 44 -4.23 2.60 -15.33
C VAL A 44 -5.37 1.60 -15.23
N ILE A 45 -5.07 0.31 -15.42
CA ILE A 45 -6.04 -0.78 -15.33
C ILE A 45 -5.78 -1.56 -14.04
N GLY A 46 -6.77 -1.54 -13.14
CA GLY A 46 -6.70 -2.24 -11.86
C GLY A 46 -6.33 -1.34 -10.68
N THR A 47 -6.99 -1.59 -9.55
CA THR A 47 -6.93 -0.78 -8.32
C THR A 47 -6.53 -1.61 -7.10
N GLY A 48 -5.74 -2.69 -7.31
CA GLY A 48 -5.10 -3.43 -6.21
C GLY A 48 -3.91 -2.65 -5.61
N SER A 49 -3.12 -3.28 -4.73
CA SER A 49 -2.01 -2.61 -4.03
C SER A 49 -1.03 -1.89 -4.99
N SER A 50 -0.62 -2.52 -6.09
CA SER A 50 0.25 -1.85 -7.08
C SER A 50 -0.40 -0.63 -7.73
N GLY A 51 -1.71 -0.68 -8.00
CA GLY A 51 -2.45 0.46 -8.53
C GLY A 51 -2.57 1.57 -7.50
N ILE A 52 -3.01 1.25 -6.27
CA ILE A 52 -3.13 2.20 -5.16
C ILE A 52 -1.81 2.95 -4.90
N GLN A 53 -0.67 2.26 -5.01
CA GLN A 53 0.64 2.87 -4.78
C GLN A 53 1.15 3.70 -5.98
N SER A 54 0.87 3.27 -7.22
CA SER A 54 1.40 3.95 -8.42
C SER A 54 0.52 5.09 -8.92
N ILE A 55 -0.80 4.97 -8.80
CA ILE A 55 -1.79 5.96 -9.28
C ILE A 55 -1.48 7.38 -8.78
N PRO A 56 -1.21 7.63 -7.48
CA PRO A 56 -0.93 8.98 -6.99
C PRO A 56 0.31 9.59 -7.65
N ILE A 57 1.40 8.81 -7.75
CA ILE A 57 2.67 9.26 -8.35
C ILE A 57 2.52 9.53 -9.85
N ILE A 58 1.78 8.68 -10.56
CA ILE A 58 1.49 8.89 -11.99
C ILE A 58 0.61 10.14 -12.18
N ALA A 59 -0.38 10.36 -11.31
CA ALA A 59 -1.29 11.48 -11.38
C ALA A 59 -0.60 12.84 -11.17
N GLU A 60 0.46 12.89 -10.36
CA GLU A 60 1.26 14.11 -10.14
C GLU A 60 1.99 14.58 -11.41
N GLN A 61 2.29 13.67 -12.34
CA GLN A 61 3.11 13.94 -13.52
C GLN A 61 2.30 13.96 -14.83
N ALA A 62 1.30 13.08 -14.96
CA ALA A 62 0.51 12.94 -16.18
C ALA A 62 -0.36 14.18 -16.47
N ALA A 63 -0.52 14.54 -17.74
CA ALA A 63 -1.45 15.61 -18.12
C ALA A 63 -2.91 15.19 -17.90
N GLN A 64 -3.21 13.90 -18.02
CA GLN A 64 -4.51 13.31 -17.69
C GLN A 64 -4.31 11.87 -17.26
N LEU A 65 -4.95 11.46 -16.17
CA LEU A 65 -5.00 10.07 -15.73
C LEU A 65 -6.44 9.55 -15.81
N THR A 66 -6.62 8.36 -16.39
CA THR A 66 -7.89 7.63 -16.37
C THR A 66 -7.69 6.27 -15.69
N VAL A 67 -8.48 5.99 -14.66
CA VAL A 67 -8.39 4.75 -13.88
C VAL A 67 -9.56 3.83 -14.24
N PHE A 68 -9.24 2.66 -14.79
CA PHE A 68 -10.21 1.61 -15.07
C PHE A 68 -10.33 0.69 -13.85
N GLN A 69 -11.37 0.92 -13.04
CA GLN A 69 -11.66 0.15 -11.85
C GLN A 69 -12.74 -0.89 -12.14
N ARG A 70 -12.43 -2.17 -11.91
CA ARG A 70 -13.43 -3.25 -11.92
C ARG A 70 -14.12 -3.42 -10.58
N THR A 71 -13.33 -3.46 -9.50
CA THR A 71 -13.83 -3.65 -8.13
C THR A 71 -13.03 -2.74 -7.20
N PRO A 72 -13.67 -1.84 -6.43
CA PRO A 72 -12.98 -1.01 -5.45
C PRO A 72 -12.42 -1.87 -4.31
N ASN A 73 -11.30 -1.44 -3.74
CA ASN A 73 -10.71 -2.03 -2.54
C ASN A 73 -10.80 -1.04 -1.38
N PHE A 74 -10.80 -1.56 -0.15
CA PHE A 74 -10.58 -0.72 1.03
C PHE A 74 -9.10 -0.36 1.13
N SER A 75 -8.81 0.89 1.47
CA SER A 75 -7.46 1.39 1.71
C SER A 75 -7.49 2.32 2.91
N ILE A 76 -6.41 2.33 3.69
CA ILE A 76 -6.18 3.23 4.81
C ILE A 76 -4.87 3.99 4.55
N PRO A 77 -4.67 5.19 5.11
CA PRO A 77 -3.43 5.92 4.96
C PRO A 77 -2.24 5.09 5.44
N ALA A 78 -1.15 5.09 4.67
CA ALA A 78 0.06 4.37 5.05
C ALA A 78 0.84 5.05 6.18
N HIS A 79 0.56 6.35 6.41
CA HIS A 79 1.29 7.21 7.35
C HIS A 79 2.82 7.15 7.20
N ASN A 80 3.29 7.07 5.94
CA ASN A 80 4.71 6.96 5.64
C ASN A 80 5.41 8.32 5.84
N GLY A 81 6.53 8.30 6.56
CA GLY A 81 7.34 9.48 6.83
C GLY A 81 8.70 9.11 7.43
N PRO A 82 9.59 10.09 7.64
CA PRO A 82 10.87 9.84 8.30
C PRO A 82 10.66 9.18 9.67
N ILE A 83 11.48 8.19 10.00
CA ILE A 83 11.42 7.53 11.31
C ILE A 83 11.95 8.53 12.37
N PRO A 84 11.19 8.86 13.42
CA PRO A 84 11.69 9.71 14.49
C PRO A 84 12.93 9.10 15.16
N ALA A 85 13.96 9.91 15.41
CA ALA A 85 15.23 9.45 15.96
C ALA A 85 15.07 8.69 17.30
N GLN A 86 14.15 9.15 18.14
CA GLN A 86 13.82 8.46 19.40
C GLN A 86 13.27 7.05 19.16
N ARG A 87 12.32 6.89 18.23
CA ARG A 87 11.75 5.57 17.89
C ARG A 87 12.83 4.63 17.34
N LEU A 88 13.75 5.16 16.54
CA LEU A 88 14.88 4.39 16.03
C LEU A 88 15.79 3.92 17.18
N ALA A 89 16.19 4.81 18.08
CA ALA A 89 17.02 4.47 19.23
C ALA A 89 16.35 3.44 20.17
N GLU A 90 15.04 3.58 20.42
CA GLU A 90 14.26 2.62 21.21
C GLU A 90 14.20 1.23 20.55
N PHE A 91 14.08 1.19 19.22
CA PHE A 91 14.12 -0.05 18.46
C PHE A 91 15.50 -0.69 18.51
N GLU A 92 16.57 0.08 18.32
CA GLU A 92 17.95 -0.41 18.39
C GLU A 92 18.28 -1.00 19.77
N GLY A 93 17.89 -0.31 20.85
CA GLY A 93 18.08 -0.79 22.23
C GLY A 93 17.29 -2.06 22.58
N ARG A 94 16.25 -2.41 21.81
CA ARG A 94 15.35 -3.54 22.07
C ARG A 94 15.20 -4.51 20.90
N HIS A 95 16.09 -4.45 19.91
CA HIS A 95 15.92 -5.17 18.65
C HIS A 95 15.73 -6.68 18.86
N GLN A 96 16.51 -7.30 19.75
CA GLN A 96 16.36 -8.74 20.07
C GLN A 96 14.99 -9.06 20.67
N GLN A 97 14.50 -8.23 21.60
CA GLN A 97 13.19 -8.40 22.22
C GLN A 97 12.07 -8.25 21.18
N TYR A 98 12.18 -7.26 20.28
CA TYR A 98 11.23 -7.09 19.18
C TYR A 98 11.19 -8.32 18.27
N ARG A 99 12.35 -8.88 17.92
CA ARG A 99 12.44 -10.09 17.08
C ARG A 99 11.81 -11.31 17.73
N GLU A 100 12.03 -11.50 19.03
CA GLU A 100 11.40 -12.60 19.77
C GLU A 100 9.88 -12.40 19.86
N ALA A 101 9.41 -11.19 20.16
CA ALA A 101 7.97 -10.88 20.15
C ALA A 101 7.34 -11.08 18.77
N ALA A 102 8.02 -10.64 17.70
CA ALA A 102 7.56 -10.80 16.32
C ALA A 102 7.40 -12.27 15.94
N LYS A 103 8.33 -13.14 16.35
CA LYS A 103 8.28 -14.59 16.09
C LYS A 103 7.03 -15.26 16.68
N TRP A 104 6.58 -14.81 17.84
CA TRP A 104 5.40 -15.35 18.52
C TRP A 104 4.11 -14.57 18.23
N SER A 105 4.20 -13.50 17.43
CA SER A 105 3.04 -12.73 16.99
C SER A 105 2.27 -13.42 15.85
N ARG A 106 0.99 -13.07 15.69
CA ARG A 106 0.12 -13.68 14.68
C ARG A 106 0.59 -13.49 13.23
N ALA A 107 1.18 -12.35 12.91
CA ALA A 107 1.51 -11.96 11.54
C ALA A 107 2.99 -11.57 11.34
N GLY A 108 3.85 -11.89 12.32
CA GLY A 108 5.25 -11.46 12.29
C GLY A 108 5.47 -9.99 12.66
N VAL A 109 4.44 -9.30 13.14
CA VAL A 109 4.51 -7.93 13.66
C VAL A 109 3.88 -7.93 15.06
N PRO A 110 4.63 -7.57 16.11
CA PRO A 110 4.15 -7.60 17.49
C PRO A 110 3.26 -6.38 17.78
N VAL A 111 2.04 -6.41 17.26
CA VAL A 111 0.97 -5.45 17.58
C VAL A 111 -0.01 -6.06 18.57
N GLU A 112 -0.54 -5.23 19.46
CA GLU A 112 -1.66 -5.62 20.32
C GLU A 112 -2.93 -5.72 19.49
N PHE A 113 -3.69 -6.79 19.70
CA PHE A 113 -4.99 -6.97 19.09
C PHE A 113 -6.07 -6.68 20.13
N PRO A 114 -7.17 -6.02 19.75
CA PRO A 114 -8.32 -5.90 20.63
C PRO A 114 -8.80 -7.29 21.09
N ASP A 115 -9.08 -7.42 22.38
CA ASP A 115 -9.61 -8.62 23.03
C ASP A 115 -11.16 -8.64 23.01
N GLN A 116 -11.79 -7.49 22.77
CA GLN A 116 -13.22 -7.33 22.59
C GLN A 116 -13.63 -7.25 21.12
N GLY A 117 -14.80 -7.81 20.80
CA GLY A 117 -15.40 -7.69 19.47
C GLY A 117 -15.95 -6.29 19.21
N ALA A 118 -15.89 -5.82 17.97
CA ALA A 118 -16.37 -4.48 17.60
C ALA A 118 -17.86 -4.21 17.91
N LEU A 119 -18.67 -5.26 18.05
CA LEU A 119 -20.10 -5.15 18.41
C LEU A 119 -20.36 -5.29 19.92
N GLN A 120 -19.33 -5.55 20.72
CA GLN A 120 -19.42 -5.67 22.18
C GLN A 120 -19.15 -4.36 22.91
N VAL A 121 -18.62 -3.36 22.20
CA VAL A 121 -18.39 -2.00 22.69
C VAL A 121 -19.48 -1.04 22.22
N SER A 122 -19.57 0.13 22.85
CA SER A 122 -20.47 1.18 22.39
C SER A 122 -20.11 1.66 20.98
N GLU A 123 -21.07 2.28 20.29
CA GLU A 123 -20.80 2.88 18.97
C GLU A 123 -19.75 4.00 19.05
N GLU A 124 -19.78 4.79 20.12
CA GLU A 124 -18.82 5.86 20.39
C GLU A 124 -17.39 5.31 20.54
N GLU A 125 -17.19 4.29 21.38
CA GLU A 125 -15.88 3.65 21.57
C GLU A 125 -15.37 3.00 20.28
N ARG A 126 -16.25 2.33 19.53
CA ARG A 126 -15.90 1.73 18.24
C ARG A 126 -15.44 2.80 17.24
N GLN A 127 -16.18 3.89 17.14
CA GLN A 127 -15.87 4.98 16.23
C GLN A 127 -14.55 5.66 16.61
N ALA A 128 -14.34 5.94 17.90
CA ALA A 128 -13.07 6.47 18.41
C ALA A 128 -11.89 5.53 18.11
N GLY A 129 -12.08 4.21 18.22
CA GLY A 129 -11.07 3.23 17.84
C GLY A 129 -10.73 3.26 16.35
N TYR A 130 -11.73 3.36 15.47
CA TYR A 130 -11.51 3.50 14.03
C TYR A 130 -10.83 4.81 13.66
N GLU A 131 -11.27 5.92 14.22
CA GLU A 131 -10.66 7.23 14.02
C GLU A 131 -9.24 7.27 14.55
N GLY A 132 -8.98 6.63 15.69
CA GLY A 132 -7.63 6.43 16.21
C GLY A 132 -6.75 5.77 15.16
N LEU A 133 -7.16 4.65 14.57
CA LEU A 133 -6.38 3.96 13.53
C LEU A 133 -6.20 4.79 12.25
N ILE A 134 -7.15 5.65 11.89
CA ILE A 134 -7.09 6.48 10.68
C ILE A 134 -6.29 7.76 10.90
N SER A 135 -6.29 8.31 12.12
CA SER A 135 -5.70 9.62 12.45
C SER A 135 -4.33 9.53 13.12
N SER A 136 -4.04 8.45 13.83
CA SER A 136 -2.85 8.37 14.66
C SER A 136 -1.59 8.03 13.87
N PHE A 137 -0.87 9.10 13.49
CA PHE A 137 0.58 9.11 13.51
C PHE A 137 1.06 10.32 14.32
N PRO A 138 1.88 10.14 15.37
CA PRO A 138 2.51 11.26 16.06
C PRO A 138 3.61 11.82 15.15
N GLY A 139 3.42 13.02 14.62
CA GLY A 139 4.44 13.68 13.80
C GLY A 139 4.02 14.83 12.89
N ASN A 140 2.77 15.31 12.96
CA ASN A 140 2.36 16.51 12.23
C ASN A 140 1.87 17.60 13.21
N THR A 141 2.77 18.05 14.07
CA THR A 141 2.82 19.40 14.67
C THR A 141 4.27 19.81 14.74
#